data_AF-A0A932TX63-F1
#
_entry.id   AF-A0A932TX63-F1
#
_cell.length_a   1.000
_cell.length_b   1.000
_cell.length_c   1.000
_cell.angle_alpha   90.00
_cell.angle_beta   90.00
_cell.angle_gamma   90.00
#
_symmetry.space_group_name_H-M   'P 1'
#
loop_
_entity.id
_entity.type
_entity.pdbx_description
1 polymer ?
#
loop_
_entity_poly.entity_id
_entity_poly.type
_entity_poly.pdbx_seq_one_letter_code
_entity_poly.pdbx_strand_id
1 'polypeptide(L)'
;MSLTKPGRRLASLAALALVFAVACGGAAPTATPTTRPAATASAPVAAPTKAAPAQPTPTPAAAAQATAAPTRAAPTATARVAASRGKIVYAKPVDMGRSTTISAAGSAGGPDTPFSSSLNASFTARTLDNQLIPWLASGWKFSSDDKVLDVTIRKGAVFHDGSPVTADDVVYSLDKLWLNTIVPGAVPPSGSRPVLPSRVEKTGPDTVRVTFPEPDPTFLAELMNSEAPGGLINIYPKAVIERVGFDAFYKAPVASGPYKLAKRSPAESLVLEAHEQFFNGPPPVKTIEVRIAPEDTTRVAMFRTGEADIAESIAPQFLSDLERVPGAKVLTVRSGQEVVINIQTAVKTIPGTDRPNPFLDVRVRRALIHATDKKAIAERIAGRAGVPVVGPYSTFHLGAVPDKIQEYEYNPEKAKQLLKEA
;
A
#
# COMPACT_ATOMS: atom_id res chain seq x y z
N MET A 1 76.21 11.63 -6.74
CA MET A 1 76.42 13.07 -7.01
C MET A 1 75.05 13.64 -7.37
N SER A 2 74.40 14.52 -6.61
CA SER A 2 74.79 15.89 -6.19
C SER A 2 73.97 16.92 -6.99
N LEU A 3 72.95 17.50 -6.32
CA LEU A 3 72.58 18.95 -6.31
C LEU A 3 72.22 19.63 -7.67
N THR A 4 71.25 20.56 -7.80
CA THR A 4 70.64 21.52 -6.85
C THR A 4 69.22 21.95 -7.29
N LYS A 5 68.42 22.45 -6.34
CA LYS A 5 67.27 23.40 -6.51
C LYS A 5 67.78 24.84 -6.25
N PRO A 6 67.15 25.95 -6.72
CA PRO A 6 65.86 26.49 -6.21
C PRO A 6 64.98 27.14 -7.32
N GLY A 7 63.79 27.71 -7.13
CA GLY A 7 62.88 28.03 -6.01
C GLY A 7 61.62 28.73 -6.62
N ARG A 8 60.65 29.37 -5.95
CA ARG A 8 60.16 29.45 -4.55
C ARG A 8 58.94 30.41 -4.54
N ARG A 9 57.81 30.09 -3.87
CA ARG A 9 56.92 31.05 -3.17
C ARG A 9 55.89 30.30 -2.28
N LEU A 10 55.94 30.60 -0.97
CA LEU A 10 54.93 30.29 0.08
C LEU A 10 54.01 31.54 0.22
N ALA A 11 53.06 31.73 1.16
CA ALA A 11 52.56 31.08 2.39
C ALA A 11 51.04 31.44 2.56
N SER A 12 50.24 31.09 3.59
CA SER A 12 50.37 30.45 4.92
C SER A 12 49.24 29.40 5.10
N LEU A 13 49.09 28.55 6.12
CA LEU A 13 49.43 28.48 7.56
C LEU A 13 48.43 29.19 8.53
N ALA A 14 47.84 28.40 9.43
CA ALA A 14 46.78 28.76 10.38
C ALA A 14 47.31 29.02 11.80
N ALA A 15 46.51 29.69 12.64
CA ALA A 15 46.69 29.70 14.09
C ALA A 15 45.34 29.89 14.84
N LEU A 16 45.22 29.21 15.97
CA LEU A 16 44.10 29.24 16.92
C LEU A 16 44.56 29.98 18.19
N ALA A 17 43.73 30.86 18.77
CA ALA A 17 43.97 31.37 20.12
C ALA A 17 42.67 31.76 20.83
N LEU A 18 42.60 31.45 22.13
CA LEU A 18 41.44 31.62 23.01
C LEU A 18 41.94 32.32 24.29
N VAL A 19 41.32 33.43 24.72
CA VAL A 19 41.61 34.08 26.00
C VAL A 19 40.32 34.64 26.63
N PHE A 20 40.08 34.26 27.88
CA PHE A 20 39.10 34.86 28.80
C PHE A 20 39.77 35.96 29.63
N ALA A 21 39.04 37.02 29.98
CA ALA A 21 39.35 37.85 31.15
C ALA A 21 38.08 38.46 31.76
N VAL A 22 38.05 38.57 33.09
CA VAL A 22 36.90 38.96 33.92
C VAL A 22 37.12 40.36 34.48
N ALA A 23 36.05 41.15 34.63
CA ALA A 23 36.03 42.30 35.54
C ALA A 23 34.65 42.45 36.20
N CYS A 24 34.65 42.54 37.53
CA CYS A 24 33.45 42.75 38.35
C CYS A 24 33.24 44.24 38.65
N GLY A 25 32.00 44.63 38.96
CA GLY A 25 31.67 45.96 39.50
C GLY A 25 30.24 46.34 39.15
N GLY A 26 29.36 46.46 40.15
CA GLY A 26 27.91 46.60 39.91
C GLY A 26 27.31 47.89 40.45
N ALA A 27 26.12 48.23 39.95
CA ALA A 27 25.06 48.94 40.66
C ALA A 27 23.75 48.78 39.87
N ALA A 28 22.64 48.48 40.57
CA ALA A 28 21.28 48.61 40.03
C ALA A 28 20.73 50.02 40.39
N PRO A 29 19.63 50.52 39.77
CA PRO A 29 18.31 49.96 40.08
C PRO A 29 17.26 49.93 38.94
N THR A 30 16.25 49.07 39.16
CA THR A 30 14.83 49.20 38.74
C THR A 30 14.42 49.44 37.28
N ALA A 31 13.84 48.42 36.64
CA ALA A 31 12.55 48.51 35.94
C ALA A 31 11.87 47.12 35.82
N THR A 32 10.54 47.08 35.78
CA THR A 32 9.68 45.89 36.02
C THR A 32 9.41 45.05 34.76
N PRO A 33 9.33 43.71 34.84
CA PRO A 33 8.78 42.88 33.78
C PRO A 33 7.25 42.72 33.89
N THR A 34 6.53 43.00 32.82
CA THR A 34 5.07 42.80 32.72
C THR A 34 4.72 41.32 32.54
N THR A 35 3.98 40.76 33.50
CA THR A 35 3.42 39.41 33.41
C THR A 35 1.96 39.44 32.97
N ARG A 36 1.57 38.43 32.19
CA ARG A 36 0.23 38.23 31.63
C ARG A 36 -0.74 37.75 32.73
N PRO A 37 -1.95 38.35 32.89
CA PRO A 37 -2.89 37.92 33.94
C PRO A 37 -3.38 36.48 33.75
N ALA A 38 -3.50 35.76 34.86
CA ALA A 38 -4.11 34.43 34.93
C ALA A 38 -5.64 34.52 34.89
N ALA A 39 -6.29 33.46 34.39
CA ALA A 39 -7.74 33.33 34.42
C ALA A 39 -8.26 33.09 35.85
N THR A 40 -9.34 33.75 36.22
CA THR A 40 -10.01 33.58 37.52
C THR A 40 -10.78 32.26 37.59
N ALA A 41 -10.62 31.55 38.71
CA ALA A 41 -11.42 30.37 39.02
C ALA A 41 -12.86 30.77 39.42
N SER A 42 -13.81 29.88 39.17
CA SER A 42 -15.15 29.91 39.76
C SER A 42 -15.58 28.49 40.10
N ALA A 43 -16.23 28.34 41.25
CA ALA A 43 -16.71 27.08 41.79
C ALA A 43 -18.12 27.27 42.36
N PRO A 44 -18.87 26.21 42.72
CA PRO A 44 -18.85 24.84 42.20
C PRO A 44 -20.23 24.44 41.61
N VAL A 45 -20.28 23.40 40.78
CA VAL A 45 -21.54 22.83 40.28
C VAL A 45 -22.11 21.84 41.30
N ALA A 46 -23.40 21.99 41.63
CA ALA A 46 -24.11 21.09 42.54
C ALA A 46 -24.44 19.73 41.88
N ALA A 47 -24.38 18.65 42.66
CA ALA A 47 -24.70 17.30 42.20
C ALA A 47 -26.22 17.03 42.18
N PRO A 48 -26.76 16.36 41.15
CA PRO A 48 -28.14 15.88 41.15
C PRO A 48 -28.27 14.49 41.81
N THR A 49 -29.34 14.31 42.57
CA THR A 49 -29.63 13.14 43.41
C THR A 49 -30.16 11.93 42.60
N LYS A 50 -29.97 10.71 43.12
CA LYS A 50 -30.63 9.48 42.64
C LYS A 50 -32.16 9.63 42.60
N ALA A 51 -32.78 9.14 41.52
CA ALA A 51 -34.19 8.78 41.47
C ALA A 51 -34.36 7.36 40.91
N ALA A 52 -35.28 6.58 41.48
CA ALA A 52 -35.60 5.21 41.10
C ALA A 52 -36.84 5.16 40.17
N PRO A 53 -37.09 4.08 39.42
CA PRO A 53 -37.98 4.11 38.26
C PRO A 53 -39.47 3.96 38.62
N ALA A 54 -40.33 4.67 37.89
CA ALA A 54 -41.78 4.49 37.91
C ALA A 54 -42.25 3.57 36.76
N GLN A 55 -43.12 2.62 37.06
CA GLN A 55 -43.80 1.80 36.05
C GLN A 55 -45.03 2.53 35.46
N PRO A 56 -45.36 2.34 34.17
CA PRO A 56 -46.63 2.78 33.59
C PRO A 56 -47.71 1.68 33.66
N THR A 57 -48.89 2.04 34.16
CA THR A 57 -50.13 1.23 34.10
C THR A 57 -50.96 1.62 32.86
N PRO A 58 -51.69 0.71 32.19
CA PRO A 58 -52.27 0.97 30.87
C PRO A 58 -53.70 1.55 30.93
N THR A 59 -54.09 2.25 29.86
CA THR A 59 -55.47 2.73 29.59
C THR A 59 -55.81 2.51 28.10
N PRO A 60 -57.07 2.19 27.72
CA PRO A 60 -57.34 1.41 26.50
C PRO A 60 -57.28 2.15 25.16
N ALA A 61 -57.20 1.34 24.10
CA ALA A 61 -57.10 1.77 22.70
C ALA A 61 -58.39 2.38 22.13
N ALA A 62 -58.23 3.40 21.28
CA ALA A 62 -59.20 3.76 20.26
C ALA A 62 -58.77 3.16 18.91
N ALA A 63 -59.69 2.52 18.19
CA ALA A 63 -59.38 1.81 16.96
C ALA A 63 -59.15 2.78 15.78
N ALA A 64 -57.98 2.69 15.15
CA ALA A 64 -57.71 3.29 13.84
C ALA A 64 -57.62 2.16 12.80
N GLN A 65 -58.31 2.33 11.67
CA GLN A 65 -58.46 1.30 10.65
C GLN A 65 -57.15 1.07 9.87
N ALA A 66 -56.82 -0.20 9.63
CA ALA A 66 -55.61 -0.58 8.89
C ALA A 66 -55.82 -0.47 7.38
N THR A 67 -55.21 0.52 6.74
CA THR A 67 -54.95 0.50 5.29
C THR A 67 -53.78 -0.44 5.00
N ALA A 68 -54.03 -1.47 4.19
CA ALA A 68 -53.01 -2.47 3.87
C ALA A 68 -51.89 -1.88 3.00
N ALA A 69 -50.67 -1.82 3.55
CA ALA A 69 -49.47 -1.59 2.75
C ALA A 69 -49.16 -2.84 1.90
N PRO A 70 -48.77 -2.69 0.62
CA PRO A 70 -48.50 -3.84 -0.22
C PRO A 70 -47.27 -4.61 0.27
N THR A 71 -47.46 -5.89 0.61
CA THR A 71 -46.37 -6.79 0.98
C THR A 71 -45.44 -7.01 -0.22
N ARG A 72 -44.33 -6.28 -0.26
CA ARG A 72 -43.25 -6.52 -1.23
C ARG A 72 -42.67 -7.91 -0.95
N ALA A 73 -43.01 -8.89 -1.78
CA ALA A 73 -42.49 -10.23 -1.68
C ALA A 73 -40.95 -10.23 -1.68
N ALA A 74 -40.36 -11.03 -0.80
CA ALA A 74 -38.92 -11.27 -0.84
C ALA A 74 -38.58 -11.96 -2.18
N PRO A 75 -37.54 -11.52 -2.91
CA PRO A 75 -37.21 -12.10 -4.20
C PRO A 75 -36.77 -13.56 -4.03
N THR A 76 -37.48 -14.47 -4.70
CA THR A 76 -37.22 -15.91 -4.67
C THR A 76 -35.79 -16.21 -5.09
N ALA A 77 -35.10 -17.12 -4.37
CA ALA A 77 -33.67 -17.37 -4.53
C ALA A 77 -33.22 -17.73 -5.96
N THR A 78 -34.12 -18.28 -6.78
CA THR A 78 -33.91 -18.59 -8.20
C THR A 78 -33.62 -17.36 -9.07
N ALA A 79 -34.05 -16.16 -8.67
CA ALA A 79 -33.74 -14.91 -9.38
C ALA A 79 -32.29 -14.43 -9.15
N ARG A 80 -31.59 -14.94 -8.12
CA ARG A 80 -30.30 -14.42 -7.67
C ARG A 80 -29.08 -14.95 -8.46
N VAL A 81 -29.27 -16.01 -9.26
CA VAL A 81 -28.20 -16.66 -10.04
C VAL A 81 -28.16 -16.15 -11.50
N ALA A 82 -29.13 -15.34 -11.92
CA ALA A 82 -29.21 -14.78 -13.27
C ALA A 82 -28.54 -13.39 -13.40
N ALA A 83 -27.26 -13.29 -13.02
CA ALA A 83 -26.43 -12.12 -13.32
C ALA A 83 -26.00 -12.11 -14.81
N SER A 84 -26.97 -12.12 -15.73
CA SER A 84 -26.76 -12.11 -17.19
C SER A 84 -26.48 -10.69 -17.71
N ARG A 85 -25.64 -9.93 -17.02
CA ARG A 85 -25.39 -8.52 -17.30
C ARG A 85 -23.89 -8.27 -17.29
N GLY A 86 -23.39 -7.58 -18.30
CA GLY A 86 -21.97 -7.27 -18.43
C GLY A 86 -21.43 -6.26 -17.41
N LYS A 87 -22.00 -6.21 -16.20
CA LYS A 87 -21.60 -5.30 -15.12
C LYS A 87 -21.42 -6.07 -13.82
N ILE A 88 -20.31 -5.84 -13.13
CA ILE A 88 -20.06 -6.29 -11.75
C ILE A 88 -19.97 -5.07 -10.83
N VAL A 89 -20.55 -5.16 -9.63
CA VAL A 89 -20.36 -4.19 -8.55
C VAL A 89 -19.44 -4.76 -7.46
N TYR A 90 -18.34 -4.08 -7.19
CA TYR A 90 -17.29 -4.49 -6.26
C TYR A 90 -17.19 -3.53 -5.07
N ALA A 91 -17.52 -3.98 -3.86
CA ALA A 91 -17.41 -3.17 -2.64
C ALA A 91 -16.07 -3.44 -1.91
N LYS A 92 -15.27 -2.39 -1.67
CA LYS A 92 -13.93 -2.49 -1.05
C LYS A 92 -13.73 -1.52 0.13
N PRO A 93 -12.83 -1.82 1.10
CA PRO A 93 -12.62 -0.99 2.30
C PRO A 93 -11.84 0.31 2.06
N VAL A 94 -11.20 0.44 0.90
CA VAL A 94 -10.14 1.43 0.68
C VAL A 94 -10.71 2.83 0.45
N ASP A 95 -10.37 3.80 1.33
CA ASP A 95 -10.65 5.22 1.12
C ASP A 95 -9.96 5.74 -0.15
N MET A 96 -10.65 5.69 -1.31
CA MET A 96 -10.19 6.39 -2.53
C MET A 96 -9.94 7.83 -2.19
N GLY A 97 -8.65 8.16 -2.08
CA GLY A 97 -8.20 9.42 -1.55
C GLY A 97 -8.90 10.57 -2.26
N ARG A 98 -9.19 11.64 -1.50
CA ARG A 98 -9.94 12.82 -1.95
C ARG A 98 -9.39 13.51 -3.21
N SER A 99 -8.22 13.05 -3.69
CA SER A 99 -7.74 13.28 -5.05
C SER A 99 -8.82 13.04 -6.11
N THR A 100 -8.91 13.98 -7.04
CA THR A 100 -9.67 13.86 -8.29
C THR A 100 -8.88 13.14 -9.38
N THR A 101 -7.66 12.69 -9.10
CA THR A 101 -6.72 12.14 -10.08
C THR A 101 -6.26 10.73 -9.71
N ILE A 102 -6.10 9.85 -10.69
CA ILE A 102 -5.42 8.55 -10.57
C ILE A 102 -3.92 8.81 -10.78
N SER A 103 -3.27 9.46 -9.81
CA SER A 103 -1.82 9.71 -9.86
C SER A 103 -1.06 8.49 -9.37
N ALA A 104 -0.21 7.95 -10.24
CA ALA A 104 0.69 6.86 -9.88
C ALA A 104 1.74 7.33 -8.84
N ALA A 105 2.34 8.50 -9.04
CA ALA A 105 3.45 8.99 -8.21
C ALA A 105 3.12 9.11 -6.72
N GLY A 106 1.89 9.50 -6.37
CA GLY A 106 1.41 9.59 -4.99
C GLY A 106 0.89 8.28 -4.41
N SER A 107 0.87 7.18 -5.17
CA SER A 107 0.14 5.95 -4.83
C SER A 107 1.01 4.80 -4.29
N ALA A 108 2.18 5.08 -3.71
CA ALA A 108 2.94 4.08 -2.96
C ALA A 108 2.13 3.62 -1.72
N GLY A 109 1.48 2.45 -1.80
CA GLY A 109 0.48 2.04 -0.81
C GLY A 109 -0.80 2.92 -0.81
N GLY A 110 -1.01 3.67 -1.89
CA GLY A 110 -2.14 4.57 -2.04
C GLY A 110 -3.45 3.84 -2.37
N PRO A 111 -4.58 4.55 -2.30
CA PRO A 111 -5.89 3.91 -2.37
C PRO A 111 -6.38 3.58 -3.78
N ASP A 112 -5.80 4.24 -4.79
CA ASP A 112 -6.07 4.00 -6.21
C ASP A 112 -5.26 2.83 -6.78
N THR A 113 -4.25 2.37 -6.03
CA THR A 113 -3.26 1.35 -6.43
C THR A 113 -3.87 0.03 -6.91
N PRO A 114 -4.92 -0.54 -6.29
CA PRO A 114 -5.57 -1.77 -6.77
C PRO A 114 -6.22 -1.67 -8.15
N PHE A 115 -6.37 -0.47 -8.71
CA PHE A 115 -6.87 -0.26 -10.07
C PHE A 115 -5.76 -0.09 -11.11
N SER A 116 -4.51 0.06 -10.68
CA SER A 116 -3.36 0.22 -11.58
C SER A 116 -3.22 -0.97 -12.54
N SER A 117 -3.46 -2.20 -12.07
CA SER A 117 -3.45 -3.45 -12.83
C SER A 117 -4.67 -3.65 -13.74
N SER A 118 -5.78 -2.97 -13.45
CA SER A 118 -6.96 -2.96 -14.32
C SER A 118 -6.78 -1.96 -15.47
N LEU A 119 -6.17 -0.81 -15.20
CA LEU A 119 -5.91 0.26 -16.16
C LEU A 119 -4.67 0.01 -17.02
N ASN A 120 -3.58 -0.49 -16.44
CA ASN A 120 -2.29 -0.71 -17.11
C ASN A 120 -2.00 -2.19 -17.26
N ALA A 121 -1.36 -2.58 -18.37
CA ALA A 121 -0.79 -3.90 -18.51
C ALA A 121 0.64 -3.93 -17.92
N SER A 122 0.86 -4.77 -16.90
CA SER A 122 2.20 -5.11 -16.41
C SER A 122 3.04 -5.78 -17.51
N PHE A 123 4.37 -5.77 -17.41
CA PHE A 123 5.21 -6.55 -18.34
C PHE A 123 4.98 -8.05 -18.17
N THR A 124 4.94 -8.49 -16.91
CA THR A 124 4.72 -9.87 -16.52
C THR A 124 3.49 -9.95 -15.61
N ALA A 125 2.85 -11.12 -15.56
CA ALA A 125 1.77 -11.41 -14.63
C ALA A 125 2.16 -12.62 -13.75
N ARG A 126 1.35 -12.96 -12.75
CA ARG A 126 1.51 -14.21 -11.99
C ARG A 126 0.28 -15.08 -12.05
N THR A 127 0.49 -16.40 -12.02
CA THR A 127 -0.57 -17.37 -11.73
C THR A 127 -0.97 -17.29 -10.24
N LEU A 128 -2.08 -17.95 -9.89
CA LEU A 128 -2.48 -18.09 -8.48
C LEU A 128 -1.41 -18.82 -7.64
N ASP A 129 -0.63 -19.70 -8.26
CA ASP A 129 0.52 -20.42 -7.67
C ASP A 129 1.82 -19.59 -7.69
N ASN A 130 1.69 -18.26 -7.80
CA ASN A 130 2.77 -17.27 -7.76
C ASN A 130 3.84 -17.44 -8.87
N GLN A 131 3.53 -18.19 -9.95
CA GLN A 131 4.46 -18.39 -11.07
C GLN A 131 4.43 -17.21 -12.04
N LEU A 132 5.59 -16.69 -12.39
CA LEU A 132 5.71 -15.56 -13.31
C LEU A 132 5.46 -15.97 -14.76
N ILE A 133 4.59 -15.24 -15.46
CA ILE A 133 4.19 -15.52 -16.85
C ILE A 133 4.29 -14.27 -17.73
N PRO A 134 4.49 -14.43 -19.06
CA PRO A 134 4.46 -13.32 -20.02
C PRO A 134 3.13 -12.54 -20.02
N TRP A 135 3.21 -11.21 -20.12
CA TRP A 135 2.06 -10.32 -20.27
C TRP A 135 2.31 -9.31 -21.40
N LEU A 136 2.55 -8.02 -21.10
CA LEU A 136 2.97 -7.04 -22.12
C LEU A 136 4.39 -7.31 -22.63
N ALA A 137 5.28 -7.88 -21.79
CA ALA A 137 6.46 -8.59 -22.27
C ALA A 137 6.03 -9.98 -22.74
N SER A 138 6.22 -10.28 -24.02
CA SER A 138 5.99 -11.62 -24.58
C SER A 138 7.16 -12.59 -24.30
N GLY A 139 8.32 -12.06 -23.91
CA GLY A 139 9.49 -12.84 -23.52
C GLY A 139 10.64 -11.95 -23.04
N TRP A 140 11.67 -12.56 -22.48
CA TRP A 140 12.85 -11.89 -21.95
C TRP A 140 14.06 -12.82 -21.95
N LYS A 141 15.26 -12.24 -21.86
CA LYS A 141 16.53 -12.98 -21.76
C LYS A 141 17.55 -12.17 -20.95
N PHE A 142 18.11 -12.79 -19.90
CA PHE A 142 19.28 -12.27 -19.21
C PHE A 142 20.57 -12.65 -19.95
N SER A 143 21.61 -11.82 -19.81
CA SER A 143 23.00 -12.18 -20.10
C SER A 143 23.52 -13.22 -19.10
N SER A 144 24.62 -13.89 -19.42
CA SER A 144 25.23 -14.92 -18.57
C SER A 144 25.79 -14.42 -17.23
N ASP A 145 25.82 -13.10 -17.02
CA ASP A 145 26.25 -12.41 -15.81
C ASP A 145 25.12 -11.63 -15.11
N ASP A 146 23.87 -11.81 -15.56
CA ASP A 146 22.65 -11.11 -15.10
C ASP A 146 22.74 -9.56 -15.07
N LYS A 147 23.68 -8.97 -15.83
CA LYS A 147 23.85 -7.51 -15.95
C LYS A 147 23.11 -6.87 -17.13
N VAL A 148 22.54 -7.66 -18.03
CA VAL A 148 21.74 -7.20 -19.16
C VAL A 148 20.47 -8.03 -19.25
N LEU A 149 19.32 -7.36 -19.31
CA LEU A 149 18.02 -7.95 -19.56
C LEU A 149 17.46 -7.41 -20.87
N ASP A 150 17.36 -8.26 -21.90
CA ASP A 150 16.60 -7.96 -23.10
C ASP A 150 15.13 -8.39 -22.89
N VAL A 151 14.20 -7.48 -23.12
CA VAL A 151 12.74 -7.69 -23.00
C VAL A 151 12.08 -7.49 -24.35
N THR A 152 11.29 -8.47 -24.79
CA THR A 152 10.49 -8.40 -26.02
C THR A 152 9.06 -7.97 -25.69
N ILE A 153 8.64 -6.87 -26.29
CA ILE A 153 7.31 -6.28 -26.15
C ILE A 153 6.31 -6.99 -27.08
N ARG A 154 5.10 -7.20 -26.58
CA ARG A 154 4.03 -7.88 -27.33
C ARG A 154 3.55 -7.04 -28.50
N LYS A 155 3.67 -7.60 -29.70
CA LYS A 155 3.07 -7.06 -30.93
C LYS A 155 1.55 -6.98 -30.84
N GLY A 156 0.98 -5.90 -31.36
CA GLY A 156 -0.47 -5.67 -31.39
C GLY A 156 -1.07 -5.21 -30.06
N ALA A 157 -0.26 -4.94 -29.04
CA ALA A 157 -0.72 -4.22 -27.86
C ALA A 157 -1.05 -2.77 -28.23
N VAL A 158 -2.20 -2.29 -27.76
CA VAL A 158 -2.66 -0.90 -27.93
C VAL A 158 -3.03 -0.28 -26.59
N PHE A 159 -2.97 1.04 -26.53
CA PHE A 159 -3.52 1.84 -25.45
C PHE A 159 -5.04 2.04 -25.63
N HIS A 160 -5.72 2.54 -24.59
CA HIS A 160 -7.18 2.78 -24.57
C HIS A 160 -7.68 3.79 -25.61
N ASP A 161 -6.79 4.59 -26.20
CA ASP A 161 -7.09 5.51 -27.30
C ASP A 161 -6.84 4.89 -28.70
N GLY A 162 -6.46 3.62 -28.76
CA GLY A 162 -6.15 2.88 -29.98
C GLY A 162 -4.72 3.06 -30.52
N SER A 163 -3.89 3.91 -29.89
CA SER A 163 -2.47 4.04 -30.27
C SER A 163 -1.68 2.77 -29.92
N PRO A 164 -0.67 2.36 -30.72
CA PRO A 164 0.11 1.17 -30.44
C PRO A 164 1.04 1.37 -29.24
N VAL A 165 1.21 0.33 -28.42
CA VAL A 165 2.26 0.30 -27.39
C VAL A 165 3.59 -0.02 -28.06
N THR A 166 4.58 0.86 -27.92
CA THR A 166 5.89 0.71 -28.57
C THR A 166 7.04 0.53 -27.58
N ALA A 167 8.19 0.08 -28.07
CA ALA A 167 9.42 0.07 -27.29
C ALA A 167 9.87 1.49 -26.86
N ASP A 168 9.43 2.56 -27.55
CA ASP A 168 9.76 3.94 -27.16
C ASP A 168 8.93 4.41 -25.94
N ASP A 169 7.68 3.97 -25.81
CA ASP A 169 6.85 4.18 -24.62
C ASP A 169 7.42 3.45 -23.40
N VAL A 170 7.98 2.25 -23.63
CA VAL A 170 8.65 1.45 -22.61
C VAL A 170 9.93 2.11 -22.13
N VAL A 171 10.80 2.55 -23.04
CA VAL A 171 12.02 3.31 -22.69
C VAL A 171 11.65 4.61 -21.98
N TYR A 172 10.65 5.36 -22.45
CA TYR A 172 10.18 6.58 -21.80
C TYR A 172 9.71 6.31 -20.36
N SER A 173 8.91 5.27 -20.15
CA SER A 173 8.37 4.93 -18.83
C SER A 173 9.48 4.51 -17.85
N LEU A 174 10.34 3.57 -18.25
CA LEU A 174 11.40 3.07 -17.37
C LEU A 174 12.54 4.09 -17.16
N ASP A 175 13.02 4.76 -18.21
CA ASP A 175 14.10 5.74 -18.09
C ASP A 175 13.62 7.06 -17.47
N LYS A 176 12.58 7.69 -18.03
CA LYS A 176 12.18 9.04 -17.57
C LYS A 176 11.32 8.99 -16.32
N LEU A 177 10.26 8.20 -16.32
CA LEU A 177 9.28 8.23 -15.23
C LEU A 177 9.82 7.52 -13.98
N TRP A 178 10.43 6.34 -14.15
CA TRP A 178 10.94 5.54 -13.05
C TRP A 178 12.37 5.90 -12.62
N LEU A 179 13.39 5.69 -13.46
CA LEU A 179 14.79 5.91 -13.07
C LEU A 179 15.09 7.38 -12.77
N ASN A 180 14.75 8.28 -13.70
CA ASN A 180 15.02 9.71 -13.55
C ASN A 180 13.92 10.45 -12.76
N THR A 181 12.86 9.76 -12.31
CA THR A 181 11.80 10.28 -11.42
C THR A 181 11.22 11.64 -11.86
N ILE A 182 10.97 11.84 -13.16
CA ILE A 182 10.47 13.15 -13.67
C ILE A 182 9.01 13.45 -13.27
N VAL A 183 8.32 12.50 -12.63
CA VAL A 183 6.92 12.64 -12.24
C VAL A 183 6.82 13.47 -10.95
N PRO A 184 6.02 14.55 -10.91
CA PRO A 184 5.87 15.37 -9.71
C PRO A 184 5.42 14.56 -8.49
N GLY A 185 6.17 14.68 -7.39
CA GLY A 185 5.86 14.01 -6.12
C GLY A 185 6.22 12.52 -6.04
N ALA A 186 6.83 11.94 -7.09
CA ALA A 186 7.28 10.56 -7.04
C ALA A 186 8.47 10.35 -6.09
N VAL A 187 8.50 9.20 -5.42
CA VAL A 187 9.64 8.77 -4.60
C VAL A 187 10.65 8.04 -5.51
N PRO A 188 11.94 8.43 -5.54
CA PRO A 188 12.95 7.74 -6.35
C PRO A 188 13.11 6.26 -5.95
N PRO A 189 13.33 5.35 -6.92
CA PRO A 189 13.44 3.92 -6.63
C PRO A 189 14.69 3.52 -5.83
N SER A 190 15.67 4.42 -5.70
CA SER A 190 16.85 4.22 -4.85
C SER A 190 16.52 4.05 -3.37
N GLY A 191 15.35 4.50 -2.92
CA GLY A 191 14.86 4.25 -1.56
C GLY A 191 14.33 2.82 -1.33
N SER A 192 14.11 2.05 -2.41
CA SER A 192 13.46 0.72 -2.35
C SER A 192 14.22 -0.39 -3.08
N ARG A 193 15.24 -0.07 -3.91
CA ARG A 193 16.09 -1.07 -4.58
C ARG A 193 17.58 -0.86 -4.29
N PRO A 194 18.34 -1.94 -4.01
CA PRO A 194 19.80 -1.87 -3.87
C PRO A 194 20.50 -1.70 -5.22
N VAL A 195 19.94 -2.27 -6.30
CA VAL A 195 20.45 -2.15 -7.67
C VAL A 195 19.40 -1.47 -8.54
N LEU A 196 19.83 -0.40 -9.22
CA LEU A 196 19.07 0.28 -10.26
C LEU A 196 19.75 0.03 -11.61
N PRO A 197 18.98 -0.14 -12.71
CA PRO A 197 19.53 -0.04 -14.05
C PRO A 197 20.34 1.25 -14.25
N SER A 198 21.50 1.10 -14.87
CA SER A 198 22.35 2.21 -15.33
C SER A 198 21.93 2.74 -16.70
N ARG A 199 21.16 1.95 -17.47
CA ARG A 199 20.67 2.33 -18.80
C ARG A 199 19.42 1.52 -19.18
N VAL A 200 18.47 2.18 -19.84
CA VAL A 200 17.37 1.54 -20.57
C VAL A 200 17.39 2.08 -22.00
N GLU A 201 17.36 1.18 -23.00
CA GLU A 201 17.45 1.56 -24.41
C GLU A 201 16.61 0.65 -25.31
N LYS A 202 16.19 1.18 -26.46
CA LYS A 202 15.54 0.41 -27.53
C LYS A 202 16.62 -0.22 -28.41
N THR A 203 16.63 -1.55 -28.50
CA THR A 203 17.60 -2.32 -29.31
C THR A 203 16.99 -2.95 -30.57
N GLY A 204 15.66 -2.89 -30.71
CA GLY A 204 14.91 -3.35 -31.88
C GLY A 204 13.54 -2.66 -31.98
N PRO A 205 12.69 -3.00 -32.96
CA PRO A 205 11.35 -2.42 -33.08
C PRO A 205 10.51 -2.70 -31.82
N ASP A 206 10.57 -3.94 -31.32
CA ASP A 206 9.81 -4.44 -30.18
C ASP A 206 10.74 -4.92 -29.04
N THR A 207 12.01 -4.51 -29.01
CA THR A 207 13.00 -4.97 -28.02
C THR A 207 13.56 -3.81 -27.22
N VAL A 208 13.49 -3.93 -25.90
CA VAL A 208 14.11 -3.00 -24.94
C VAL A 208 15.17 -3.73 -24.14
N ARG A 209 16.34 -3.11 -24.01
CA ARG A 209 17.44 -3.58 -23.17
C ARG A 209 17.50 -2.75 -21.89
N VAL A 210 17.62 -3.45 -20.78
CA VAL A 210 17.89 -2.89 -19.46
C VAL A 210 19.29 -3.36 -19.03
N THR A 211 20.16 -2.43 -18.69
CA THR A 211 21.55 -2.71 -18.27
C THR A 211 21.74 -2.29 -16.82
N PHE A 212 22.40 -3.14 -16.03
CA PHE A 212 22.66 -2.94 -14.61
C PHE A 212 24.17 -2.78 -14.34
N PRO A 213 24.57 -2.01 -13.32
CA PRO A 213 25.97 -1.93 -12.90
C PRO A 213 26.46 -3.25 -12.25
N GLU A 214 25.55 -3.93 -11.56
CA GLU A 214 25.75 -5.18 -10.82
C GLU A 214 24.67 -6.21 -11.22
N PRO A 215 24.89 -7.52 -11.02
CA PRO A 215 23.90 -8.55 -11.39
C PRO A 215 22.57 -8.35 -10.67
N ASP A 216 21.45 -8.31 -11.40
CA ASP A 216 20.10 -8.18 -10.81
C ASP A 216 19.08 -9.12 -11.48
N PRO A 217 19.11 -10.43 -11.17
CA PRO A 217 18.11 -11.37 -11.66
C PRO A 217 16.71 -11.13 -11.06
N THR A 218 16.58 -10.26 -10.05
CA THR A 218 15.29 -10.00 -9.38
C THR A 218 14.43 -8.98 -10.13
N PHE A 219 15.03 -8.14 -10.97
CA PHE A 219 14.35 -7.01 -11.62
C PHE A 219 13.07 -7.40 -12.38
N LEU A 220 13.07 -8.57 -13.03
CA LEU A 220 11.91 -9.09 -13.76
C LEU A 220 10.68 -9.33 -12.85
N ALA A 221 10.88 -9.62 -11.57
CA ALA A 221 9.80 -9.78 -10.60
C ALA A 221 9.15 -8.43 -10.21
N GLU A 222 9.88 -7.32 -10.34
CA GLU A 222 9.36 -5.95 -10.19
C GLU A 222 8.57 -5.50 -11.42
N LEU A 223 8.95 -5.95 -12.61
CA LEU A 223 8.24 -5.64 -13.87
C LEU A 223 6.80 -6.20 -13.92
N MET A 224 6.45 -7.07 -12.95
CA MET A 224 5.07 -7.48 -12.67
C MET A 224 4.25 -6.36 -11.98
N ASN A 225 4.91 -5.58 -11.14
CA ASN A 225 4.28 -4.85 -10.05
C ASN A 225 3.81 -3.45 -10.49
N SER A 226 2.60 -3.39 -11.07
CA SER A 226 1.87 -2.15 -11.33
C SER A 226 1.56 -1.35 -10.06
N GLU A 227 1.68 -1.99 -8.88
CA GLU A 227 1.49 -1.43 -7.54
C GLU A 227 2.80 -1.01 -6.84
N ALA A 228 3.95 -1.14 -7.51
CA ALA A 228 5.23 -0.68 -6.97
C ALA A 228 5.17 0.81 -6.59
N PRO A 229 5.93 1.28 -5.57
CA PRO A 229 5.91 2.68 -5.14
C PRO A 229 5.97 3.68 -6.31
N GLY A 230 4.94 4.51 -6.42
CA GLY A 230 4.79 5.50 -7.48
C GLY A 230 4.17 5.00 -8.79
N GLY A 231 3.81 3.71 -8.92
CA GLY A 231 3.22 3.12 -10.13
C GLY A 231 4.03 3.38 -11.41
N LEU A 232 5.35 3.58 -11.26
CA LEU A 232 6.25 4.10 -12.29
C LEU A 232 6.72 3.03 -13.29
N ILE A 233 6.53 1.76 -12.96
CA ILE A 233 6.86 0.60 -13.81
C ILE A 233 5.75 0.33 -14.86
N ASN A 234 4.58 0.95 -14.71
CA ASN A 234 3.53 0.91 -15.73
C ASN A 234 4.01 1.57 -17.04
N ILE A 235 3.51 1.08 -18.18
CA ILE A 235 3.83 1.65 -19.49
C ILE A 235 2.80 2.71 -19.86
N TYR A 236 3.30 3.93 -20.04
CA TYR A 236 2.51 5.11 -20.35
C TYR A 236 2.72 5.56 -21.80
N PRO A 237 1.66 6.05 -22.49
CA PRO A 237 1.76 6.57 -23.85
C PRO A 237 2.56 7.88 -23.86
N LYS A 238 3.81 7.82 -24.33
CA LYS A 238 4.76 8.94 -24.33
C LYS A 238 4.15 10.18 -24.99
N ALA A 239 3.62 10.00 -26.21
CA ALA A 239 3.06 11.08 -27.02
C ALA A 239 1.81 11.73 -26.40
N VAL A 240 1.08 11.03 -25.53
CA VAL A 240 -0.06 11.62 -24.81
C VAL A 240 0.47 12.45 -23.64
N ILE A 241 1.39 11.92 -22.82
CA ILE A 241 1.96 12.66 -21.68
C ILE A 241 2.69 13.92 -22.16
N GLU A 242 3.53 13.83 -23.19
CA GLU A 242 4.24 14.99 -23.75
C GLU A 242 3.29 16.05 -24.33
N ARG A 243 2.08 15.65 -24.78
CA ARG A 243 1.06 16.55 -25.35
C ARG A 243 0.18 17.22 -24.30
N VAL A 244 -0.19 16.53 -23.20
CA VAL A 244 -1.19 17.02 -22.24
C VAL A 244 -0.63 17.33 -20.84
N GLY A 245 0.56 16.83 -20.51
CA GLY A 245 1.16 16.93 -19.18
C GLY A 245 0.51 16.02 -18.13
N PHE A 246 1.25 15.75 -17.05
CA PHE A 246 0.81 14.83 -15.99
C PHE A 246 -0.52 15.21 -15.33
N ASP A 247 -0.76 16.51 -15.08
CA ASP A 247 -1.96 16.99 -14.39
C ASP A 247 -3.27 16.75 -15.16
N ALA A 248 -3.21 16.80 -16.50
CA ALA A 248 -4.33 16.44 -17.35
C ALA A 248 -4.42 14.92 -17.53
N PHE A 249 -3.27 14.25 -17.73
CA PHE A 249 -3.20 12.81 -17.88
C PHE A 249 -3.82 12.08 -16.68
N TYR A 250 -3.49 12.45 -15.44
CA TYR A 250 -4.03 11.75 -14.26
C TYR A 250 -5.51 12.01 -13.98
N LYS A 251 -6.16 12.96 -14.67
CA LYS A 251 -7.63 13.14 -14.62
C LYS A 251 -8.37 12.21 -15.58
N ALA A 252 -7.73 11.84 -16.68
CA ALA A 252 -8.27 10.95 -17.71
C ALA A 252 -7.14 10.07 -18.28
N PRO A 253 -6.64 9.09 -17.50
CA PRO A 253 -5.45 8.33 -17.88
C PRO A 253 -5.75 7.42 -19.07
N VAL A 254 -4.85 7.44 -20.05
CA VAL A 254 -4.80 6.50 -21.17
C VAL A 254 -3.73 5.46 -20.85
N ALA A 255 -4.12 4.18 -20.79
CA ALA A 255 -3.24 3.09 -20.43
C ALA A 255 -3.51 1.84 -21.31
N SER A 256 -2.84 0.72 -21.05
CA SER A 256 -2.80 -0.46 -21.93
C SER A 256 -3.50 -1.71 -21.38
N GLY A 257 -4.11 -1.60 -20.20
CA GLY A 257 -4.71 -2.71 -19.45
C GLY A 257 -6.08 -3.15 -19.95
N PRO A 258 -6.67 -4.18 -19.32
CA PRO A 258 -7.94 -4.78 -19.71
C PRO A 258 -9.15 -3.85 -19.55
N TYR A 259 -9.08 -2.82 -18.71
CA TYR A 259 -10.17 -1.86 -18.53
C TYR A 259 -9.67 -0.42 -18.66
N LYS A 260 -10.55 0.48 -19.09
CA LYS A 260 -10.33 1.94 -19.14
C LYS A 260 -11.19 2.66 -18.11
N LEU A 261 -10.75 3.85 -17.68
CA LEU A 261 -11.56 4.69 -16.79
C LEU A 261 -12.75 5.29 -17.55
N ALA A 262 -13.97 5.05 -17.07
CA ALA A 262 -15.19 5.67 -17.59
C ALA A 262 -15.71 6.80 -16.68
N LYS A 263 -15.64 6.62 -15.35
CA LYS A 263 -16.04 7.65 -14.37
C LYS A 263 -15.29 7.48 -13.05
N ARG A 264 -14.98 8.58 -12.36
CA ARG A 264 -14.53 8.62 -10.96
C ARG A 264 -15.41 9.59 -10.16
N SER A 265 -15.96 9.13 -9.06
CA SER A 265 -16.49 9.94 -7.96
C SER A 265 -15.53 9.78 -6.77
N PRO A 266 -14.69 10.78 -6.45
CA PRO A 266 -13.69 10.67 -5.37
C PRO A 266 -14.31 10.24 -4.03
N ALA A 267 -13.61 9.38 -3.29
CA ALA A 267 -14.07 8.73 -2.04
C ALA A 267 -15.38 7.89 -2.13
N GLU A 268 -16.03 7.79 -3.29
CA GLU A 268 -17.34 7.13 -3.44
C GLU A 268 -17.28 5.94 -4.41
N SER A 269 -16.91 6.16 -5.68
CA SER A 269 -17.02 5.14 -6.72
C SER A 269 -16.11 5.32 -7.93
N LEU A 270 -15.73 4.20 -8.55
CA LEU A 270 -14.97 4.14 -9.80
C LEU A 270 -15.75 3.28 -10.80
N VAL A 271 -15.94 3.76 -12.03
CA VAL A 271 -16.52 2.98 -13.12
C VAL A 271 -15.44 2.72 -14.17
N LEU A 272 -15.20 1.44 -14.41
CA LEU A 272 -14.27 0.92 -15.40
C LEU A 272 -15.06 0.25 -16.53
N GLU A 273 -14.65 0.46 -17.77
CA GLU A 273 -15.22 -0.17 -18.97
C GLU A 273 -14.22 -1.13 -19.61
N ALA A 274 -14.70 -2.22 -20.21
CA ALA A 274 -13.85 -3.17 -20.91
C ALA A 274 -13.09 -2.49 -22.07
N HIS A 275 -11.81 -2.80 -22.18
CA HIS A 275 -10.99 -2.46 -23.33
C HIS A 275 -11.17 -3.56 -24.39
N GLU A 276 -12.06 -3.33 -25.37
CA GLU A 276 -12.40 -4.34 -26.38
C GLU A 276 -11.21 -4.77 -27.27
N GLN A 277 -10.19 -3.91 -27.39
CA GLN A 277 -8.96 -4.18 -28.15
C GLN A 277 -7.81 -4.71 -27.28
N PHE A 278 -8.08 -5.14 -26.05
CA PHE A 278 -7.05 -5.69 -25.17
C PHE A 278 -6.38 -6.92 -25.78
N PHE A 279 -5.05 -6.96 -25.76
CA PHE A 279 -4.23 -7.92 -26.53
C PHE A 279 -4.35 -9.39 -26.10
N ASN A 280 -4.92 -9.67 -24.92
CA ASN A 280 -5.26 -11.01 -24.44
C ASN A 280 -6.76 -11.34 -24.61
N GLY A 281 -7.46 -10.58 -25.48
CA GLY A 281 -8.89 -10.68 -25.72
C GLY A 281 -9.70 -9.69 -24.86
N PRO A 282 -10.90 -9.28 -25.33
CA PRO A 282 -11.77 -8.39 -24.57
C PRO A 282 -12.22 -9.05 -23.26
N PRO A 283 -12.25 -8.32 -22.13
CA PRO A 283 -12.80 -8.87 -20.90
C PRO A 283 -14.27 -9.32 -21.06
N PRO A 284 -14.66 -10.43 -20.41
CA PRO A 284 -16.04 -10.92 -20.47
C PRO A 284 -17.03 -10.02 -19.71
N VAL A 285 -16.54 -9.27 -18.73
CA VAL A 285 -17.30 -8.27 -17.97
C VAL A 285 -17.09 -6.92 -18.65
N LYS A 286 -18.17 -6.27 -19.11
CA LYS A 286 -18.11 -5.02 -19.87
C LYS A 286 -17.95 -3.77 -18.99
N THR A 287 -18.32 -3.86 -17.71
CA THR A 287 -18.26 -2.76 -16.76
C THR A 287 -17.93 -3.29 -15.36
N ILE A 288 -17.01 -2.63 -14.66
CA ILE A 288 -16.82 -2.84 -13.22
C ILE A 288 -17.14 -1.52 -12.53
N GLU A 289 -18.14 -1.51 -11.67
CA GLU A 289 -18.39 -0.41 -10.74
C GLU A 289 -17.81 -0.77 -9.38
N VAL A 290 -16.80 -0.04 -8.96
CA VAL A 290 -16.18 -0.21 -7.65
C VAL A 290 -16.77 0.82 -6.71
N ARG A 291 -17.26 0.37 -5.55
CA ARG A 291 -17.84 1.19 -4.49
C ARG A 291 -16.95 1.17 -3.26
N ILE A 292 -16.75 2.35 -2.70
CA ILE A 292 -15.95 2.53 -1.49
C ILE A 292 -16.89 2.47 -0.29
N ALA A 293 -16.62 1.50 0.59
CA ALA A 293 -17.37 1.27 1.81
C ALA A 293 -16.37 0.85 2.89
N PRO A 294 -15.79 1.81 3.65
CA PRO A 294 -14.73 1.54 4.63
C PRO A 294 -15.18 0.58 5.73
N GLU A 295 -16.42 0.72 6.20
CA GLU A 295 -17.00 -0.12 7.24
C GLU A 295 -17.36 -1.50 6.69
N ASP A 296 -16.88 -2.53 7.39
CA ASP A 296 -17.08 -3.93 6.99
C ASP A 296 -18.57 -4.33 7.01
N THR A 297 -19.32 -3.83 7.99
CA THR A 297 -20.77 -4.01 8.09
C THR A 297 -21.52 -3.45 6.88
N THR A 298 -21.04 -2.35 6.28
CA THR A 298 -21.61 -1.76 5.06
C THR A 298 -21.39 -2.69 3.87
N ARG A 299 -20.16 -3.19 3.68
CA ARG A 299 -19.85 -4.16 2.60
C ARG A 299 -20.66 -5.46 2.72
N VAL A 300 -20.78 -5.99 3.95
CA VAL A 300 -21.63 -7.14 4.26
C VAL A 300 -23.09 -6.87 3.92
N ALA A 301 -23.62 -5.68 4.28
CA ALA A 301 -24.99 -5.30 3.94
C ALA A 301 -25.23 -5.23 2.42
N MET A 302 -24.34 -4.55 1.69
CA MET A 302 -24.44 -4.42 0.21
C MET A 302 -24.45 -5.78 -0.49
N PHE A 303 -23.61 -6.72 -0.05
CA PHE A 303 -23.61 -8.08 -0.60
C PHE A 303 -24.90 -8.85 -0.25
N ARG A 304 -25.37 -8.74 1.00
CA ARG A 304 -26.62 -9.40 1.44
C ARG A 304 -27.85 -8.88 0.71
N THR A 305 -27.93 -7.58 0.39
CA THR A 305 -29.02 -6.98 -0.40
C THR A 305 -28.91 -7.23 -1.91
N GLY A 306 -27.74 -7.65 -2.41
CA GLY A 306 -27.47 -7.77 -3.85
C GLY A 306 -27.15 -6.42 -4.51
N GLU A 307 -26.75 -5.43 -3.72
CA GLU A 307 -26.22 -4.15 -4.19
C GLU A 307 -24.76 -4.27 -4.67
N ALA A 308 -23.99 -5.21 -4.09
CA ALA A 308 -22.65 -5.59 -4.52
C ALA A 308 -22.59 -7.09 -4.86
N ASP A 309 -21.90 -7.44 -5.96
CA ASP A 309 -21.65 -8.81 -6.38
C ASP A 309 -20.42 -9.41 -5.67
N ILE A 310 -19.46 -8.55 -5.29
CA ILE A 310 -18.23 -8.93 -4.58
C ILE A 310 -18.03 -7.95 -3.41
N ALA A 311 -17.69 -8.47 -2.24
CA ALA A 311 -17.35 -7.69 -1.05
C ALA A 311 -15.95 -8.10 -0.55
N GLU A 312 -15.02 -7.16 -0.55
CA GLU A 312 -13.60 -7.38 -0.24
C GLU A 312 -13.32 -7.28 1.27
N SER A 313 -12.25 -7.96 1.72
CA SER A 313 -11.62 -7.74 3.02
C SER A 313 -12.61 -7.79 4.18
N ILE A 314 -13.42 -8.85 4.20
CA ILE A 314 -14.44 -9.10 5.23
C ILE A 314 -13.81 -9.79 6.44
N ALA A 315 -14.05 -9.26 7.63
CA ALA A 315 -13.49 -9.80 8.85
C ALA A 315 -14.11 -11.17 9.21
N PRO A 316 -13.34 -12.11 9.81
CA PRO A 316 -13.74 -13.50 9.97
C PRO A 316 -15.10 -13.74 10.65
N GLN A 317 -15.51 -12.86 11.57
CA GLN A 317 -16.78 -12.98 12.29
C GLN A 317 -18.02 -12.89 11.39
N PHE A 318 -17.94 -12.20 10.24
CA PHE A 318 -19.08 -12.06 9.32
C PHE A 318 -19.16 -13.17 8.27
N LEU A 319 -18.11 -13.99 8.10
CA LEU A 319 -18.04 -14.96 7.01
C LEU A 319 -19.16 -16.02 7.10
N SER A 320 -19.45 -16.52 8.31
CA SER A 320 -20.53 -17.51 8.52
C SER A 320 -21.92 -16.97 8.18
N ASP A 321 -22.10 -15.66 8.23
CA ASP A 321 -23.34 -14.97 7.90
C ASP A 321 -23.47 -14.69 6.40
N LEU A 322 -22.35 -14.52 5.71
CA LEU A 322 -22.27 -14.43 4.24
C LEU A 322 -22.44 -15.80 3.58
N GLU A 323 -21.93 -16.89 4.17
CA GLU A 323 -22.11 -18.26 3.66
C GLU A 323 -23.57 -18.73 3.66
N ARG A 324 -24.42 -18.10 4.48
CA ARG A 324 -25.87 -18.33 4.50
C ARG A 324 -26.61 -17.60 3.37
N VAL A 325 -25.95 -16.73 2.61
CA VAL A 325 -26.57 -16.02 1.48
C VAL A 325 -26.64 -16.98 0.27
N PRO A 326 -27.83 -17.25 -0.31
CA PRO A 326 -27.95 -18.16 -1.44
C PRO A 326 -27.10 -17.74 -2.64
N GLY A 327 -26.28 -18.66 -3.14
CA GLY A 327 -25.35 -18.42 -4.25
C GLY A 327 -24.03 -17.74 -3.87
N ALA A 328 -23.84 -17.35 -2.60
CA ALA A 328 -22.59 -16.78 -2.14
C ALA A 328 -21.47 -17.81 -2.08
N LYS A 329 -20.24 -17.36 -2.36
CA LYS A 329 -19.01 -18.13 -2.20
C LYS A 329 -17.99 -17.27 -1.47
N VAL A 330 -17.62 -17.64 -0.26
CA VAL A 330 -16.48 -17.00 0.40
C VAL A 330 -15.20 -17.57 -0.19
N LEU A 331 -14.33 -16.66 -0.65
CA LEU A 331 -12.98 -16.99 -1.10
C LEU A 331 -11.99 -16.54 -0.03
N THR A 332 -10.97 -17.36 0.21
CA THR A 332 -9.86 -17.03 1.09
C THR A 332 -8.57 -17.29 0.32
N VAL A 333 -7.78 -16.24 0.12
CA VAL A 333 -6.49 -16.30 -0.57
C VAL A 333 -5.37 -16.06 0.44
N ARG A 334 -4.23 -16.72 0.26
CA ARG A 334 -3.02 -16.34 1.00
C ARG A 334 -2.48 -15.04 0.43
N SER A 335 -2.14 -14.11 1.31
CA SER A 335 -1.48 -12.85 0.96
C SER A 335 -0.02 -12.85 1.41
N GLY A 336 0.82 -12.06 0.76
CA GLY A 336 2.13 -11.64 1.27
C GLY A 336 2.02 -10.49 2.27
N GLN A 337 0.97 -10.47 3.10
CA GLN A 337 0.75 -9.44 4.14
C GLN A 337 1.04 -10.07 5.50
N GLU A 338 1.96 -9.49 6.26
CA GLU A 338 2.32 -9.93 7.60
C GLU A 338 1.84 -8.94 8.67
N VAL A 339 1.34 -9.45 9.79
CA VAL A 339 1.14 -8.66 11.01
C VAL A 339 2.36 -8.88 11.90
N VAL A 340 3.25 -7.90 11.96
CA VAL A 340 4.51 -7.95 12.73
C VAL A 340 4.59 -6.84 13.77
N ILE A 341 5.24 -7.14 14.90
CA ILE A 341 5.57 -6.14 15.92
C ILE A 341 7.02 -5.72 15.70
N ASN A 342 7.22 -4.50 15.16
CA ASN A 342 8.55 -3.95 14.95
C ASN A 342 9.15 -3.43 16.27
N ILE A 343 10.30 -4.00 16.66
CA ILE A 343 11.02 -3.62 17.88
C ILE A 343 12.07 -2.56 17.54
N GLN A 344 11.97 -1.39 18.18
CA GLN A 344 12.85 -0.25 17.91
C GLN A 344 14.22 -0.42 18.61
N THR A 345 15.26 -0.78 17.85
CA THR A 345 16.64 -0.98 18.34
C THR A 345 17.65 0.08 17.87
N ALA A 346 17.26 1.06 17.05
CA ALA A 346 18.17 2.09 16.55
C ALA A 346 18.44 3.22 17.57
N VAL A 347 17.52 3.44 18.52
CA VAL A 347 17.67 4.45 19.59
C VAL A 347 18.41 3.84 20.78
N LYS A 348 19.37 4.59 21.34
CA LYS A 348 20.20 4.12 22.47
C LYS A 348 19.50 4.21 23.82
N THR A 349 18.61 5.18 23.99
CA THR A 349 17.85 5.42 25.23
C THR A 349 16.34 5.40 24.96
N ILE A 350 15.55 5.25 26.04
CA ILE A 350 14.11 5.42 25.97
C ILE A 350 13.80 6.90 25.68
N PRO A 351 12.99 7.24 24.66
CA PRO A 351 12.69 8.62 24.27
C PRO A 351 12.28 9.50 25.46
N GLY A 352 12.90 10.68 25.57
CA GLY A 352 12.68 11.61 26.68
C GLY A 352 13.40 11.25 27.99
N THR A 353 14.31 10.26 27.99
CA THR A 353 15.11 9.89 29.18
C THR A 353 16.53 9.47 28.82
N ASP A 354 17.42 9.47 29.81
CA ASP A 354 18.79 8.93 29.70
C ASP A 354 18.86 7.41 29.95
N ARG A 355 17.73 6.74 30.23
CA ARG A 355 17.71 5.30 30.53
C ARG A 355 18.01 4.49 29.25
N PRO A 356 18.88 3.47 29.30
CA PRO A 356 19.16 2.61 28.16
C PRO A 356 17.88 2.01 27.56
N ASN A 357 17.84 1.89 26.23
CA ASN A 357 16.75 1.21 25.54
C ASN A 357 16.82 -0.31 25.86
N PRO A 358 15.82 -0.89 26.55
CA PRO A 358 15.85 -2.30 26.96
C PRO A 358 15.83 -3.25 25.75
N PHE A 359 15.34 -2.80 24.59
CA PHE A 359 15.33 -3.61 23.38
C PHE A 359 16.71 -3.82 22.76
N LEU A 360 17.76 -3.12 23.22
CA LEU A 360 19.13 -3.41 22.81
C LEU A 360 19.59 -4.80 23.28
N ASP A 361 19.12 -5.24 24.45
CA ASP A 361 19.39 -6.59 24.95
C ASP A 361 18.61 -7.63 24.12
N VAL A 362 19.35 -8.59 23.56
CA VAL A 362 18.77 -9.71 22.79
C VAL A 362 17.87 -10.61 23.64
N ARG A 363 18.11 -10.69 24.96
CA ARG A 363 17.31 -11.47 25.91
C ARG A 363 15.90 -10.90 26.05
N VAL A 364 15.76 -9.58 26.11
CA VAL A 364 14.45 -8.89 26.09
C VAL A 364 13.70 -9.20 24.79
N ARG A 365 14.36 -9.10 23.63
CA ARG A 365 13.72 -9.41 22.34
C ARG A 365 13.30 -10.88 22.23
N ARG A 366 14.14 -11.81 22.72
CA ARG A 366 13.84 -13.25 22.81
C ARG A 366 12.69 -13.54 23.79
N ALA A 367 12.61 -12.82 24.89
CA ALA A 367 11.49 -12.96 25.83
C ALA A 367 10.16 -12.57 25.19
N LEU A 368 10.12 -11.46 24.43
CA LEU A 368 8.90 -10.99 23.77
C LEU A 368 8.38 -12.00 22.73
N ILE A 369 9.26 -12.61 21.92
CA ILE A 369 8.81 -13.61 20.95
C ILE A 369 8.35 -14.91 21.64
N HIS A 370 9.02 -15.35 22.72
CA HIS A 370 8.54 -16.47 23.54
C HIS A 370 7.23 -16.17 24.28
N ALA A 371 6.95 -14.90 24.60
CA ALA A 371 5.69 -14.48 25.21
C ALA A 371 4.52 -14.34 24.20
N THR A 372 4.77 -14.52 22.90
CA THR A 372 3.78 -14.30 21.84
C THR A 372 3.20 -15.63 21.34
N ASP A 373 1.96 -15.95 21.70
CA ASP A 373 1.24 -17.12 21.15
C ASP A 373 0.75 -16.81 19.73
N LYS A 374 1.64 -16.96 18.75
CA LYS A 374 1.36 -16.75 17.33
C LYS A 374 0.20 -17.63 16.82
N LYS A 375 0.03 -18.83 17.39
CA LYS A 375 -0.99 -19.79 16.98
C LYS A 375 -2.37 -19.33 17.46
N ALA A 376 -2.52 -19.03 18.74
CA ALA A 376 -3.78 -18.51 19.27
C ALA A 376 -4.16 -17.16 18.65
N ILE A 377 -3.18 -16.29 18.34
CA ILE A 377 -3.40 -15.04 17.61
C ILE A 377 -3.96 -15.32 16.20
N ALA A 378 -3.32 -16.19 15.42
CA ALA A 378 -3.78 -16.53 14.08
C ALA A 378 -5.18 -17.17 14.09
N GLU A 379 -5.40 -18.16 14.96
CA GLU A 379 -6.67 -18.89 15.07
C GLU A 379 -7.82 -18.01 15.56
N ARG A 380 -7.60 -17.09 16.51
CA ARG A 380 -8.67 -16.28 17.10
C ARG A 380 -8.96 -14.98 16.36
N ILE A 381 -7.96 -14.35 15.74
CA ILE A 381 -8.12 -13.06 15.06
C ILE A 381 -8.42 -13.26 13.57
N ALA A 382 -7.64 -14.10 12.88
CA ALA A 382 -7.78 -14.34 11.45
C ALA A 382 -8.61 -15.60 11.12
N GLY A 383 -8.95 -16.43 12.11
CA GLY A 383 -9.77 -17.62 11.93
C GLY A 383 -9.16 -18.59 10.92
N ARG A 384 -9.98 -19.12 10.02
CA ARG A 384 -9.53 -20.03 8.95
C ARG A 384 -8.57 -19.42 7.92
N ALA A 385 -8.39 -18.10 7.92
CA ALA A 385 -7.43 -17.41 7.06
C ALA A 385 -6.07 -17.19 7.75
N GLY A 386 -5.98 -17.43 9.06
CA GLY A 386 -4.78 -17.21 9.85
C GLY A 386 -3.68 -18.22 9.57
N VAL A 387 -2.48 -17.73 9.27
CA VAL A 387 -1.26 -18.53 9.17
C VAL A 387 -0.24 -17.94 10.16
N PRO A 388 0.26 -18.71 11.15
CA PRO A 388 1.29 -18.23 12.06
C PRO A 388 2.56 -17.81 11.31
N VAL A 389 3.08 -16.63 11.63
CA VAL A 389 4.29 -16.09 10.99
C VAL A 389 5.56 -16.75 11.54
N VAL A 390 6.28 -17.47 10.69
CA VAL A 390 7.52 -18.17 11.08
C VAL A 390 8.73 -17.23 11.14
N GLY A 391 8.77 -16.22 10.27
CA GLY A 391 9.85 -15.22 10.20
C GLY A 391 9.35 -13.81 9.85
N PRO A 392 10.26 -12.87 9.49
CA PRO A 392 9.91 -11.48 9.20
C PRO A 392 9.18 -11.28 7.87
N TYR A 393 9.16 -12.29 7.00
CA TYR A 393 8.47 -12.28 5.70
C TYR A 393 7.59 -13.52 5.56
N SER A 394 6.45 -13.36 4.88
CA SER A 394 5.52 -14.42 4.54
C SER A 394 6.19 -15.51 3.69
N THR A 395 5.85 -16.76 3.96
CA THR A 395 6.31 -17.92 3.18
C THR A 395 5.73 -17.97 1.77
N PHE A 396 4.82 -17.05 1.44
CA PHE A 396 4.30 -16.84 0.09
C PHE A 396 5.22 -15.96 -0.80
N HIS A 397 6.22 -15.27 -0.23
CA HIS A 397 7.16 -14.48 -1.03
C HIS A 397 8.10 -15.34 -1.86
N LEU A 398 8.49 -14.83 -3.03
CA LEU A 398 9.48 -15.45 -3.89
C LEU A 398 10.83 -15.57 -3.14
N GLY A 399 11.44 -16.75 -3.15
CA GLY A 399 12.70 -17.00 -2.44
C GLY A 399 12.57 -17.24 -0.94
N ALA A 400 11.35 -17.35 -0.39
CA ALA A 400 11.16 -17.73 1.01
C ALA A 400 11.77 -19.11 1.32
N VAL A 401 12.45 -19.21 2.45
CA VAL A 401 13.14 -20.42 2.93
C VAL A 401 12.63 -20.83 4.32
N PRO A 402 11.35 -21.22 4.48
CA PRO A 402 10.74 -21.49 5.79
C PRO A 402 11.57 -22.45 6.64
N ASP A 403 12.06 -23.55 6.05
CA ASP A 403 12.79 -24.61 6.73
C ASP A 403 14.18 -24.20 7.24
N LYS A 404 14.62 -22.97 6.94
CA LYS A 404 15.88 -22.37 7.41
C LYS A 404 15.68 -21.31 8.49
N ILE A 405 14.44 -21.05 8.91
CA ILE A 405 14.11 -20.03 9.90
C ILE A 405 14.09 -20.65 11.30
N GLN A 406 14.87 -20.11 12.22
CA GLN A 406 14.79 -20.49 13.62
C GLN A 406 13.48 -19.97 14.22
N GLU A 407 12.55 -20.88 14.47
CA GLU A 407 11.34 -20.57 15.22
C GLU A 407 11.61 -20.45 16.74
N TYR A 408 10.79 -19.64 17.40
CA TYR A 408 10.77 -19.48 18.85
C TYR A 408 9.39 -19.90 19.34
N GLU A 409 9.35 -20.97 20.13
CA GLU A 409 8.14 -21.52 20.73
C GLU A 409 7.45 -20.53 21.68
N TYR A 410 6.12 -20.64 21.83
CA TYR A 410 5.41 -19.93 22.89
C TYR A 410 5.74 -20.56 24.26
N ASN A 411 6.48 -19.82 25.08
CA ASN A 411 6.97 -20.27 26.39
C ASN A 411 7.07 -19.08 27.38
N PRO A 412 5.96 -18.73 28.08
CA PRO A 412 5.92 -17.62 29.03
C PRO A 412 6.91 -17.73 30.19
N GLU A 413 7.25 -18.95 30.65
CA GLU A 413 8.24 -19.13 31.71
C GLU A 413 9.66 -18.85 31.22
N LYS A 414 9.99 -19.27 29.99
CA LYS A 414 11.27 -18.89 29.37
C LYS A 414 11.36 -17.39 29.13
N ALA A 415 10.25 -16.73 28.75
CA ALA A 415 10.20 -15.28 28.64
C ALA A 415 10.46 -14.58 29.99
N LYS A 416 9.80 -15.02 31.07
CA LYS A 416 10.06 -14.52 32.44
C LYS A 416 11.50 -14.75 32.89
N GLN A 417 12.10 -15.89 32.55
CA GLN A 417 13.52 -16.16 32.84
C GLN A 417 14.42 -15.14 32.12
N LEU A 418 14.25 -15.00 30.80
CA LEU A 418 15.06 -14.09 29.99
C LEU A 418 14.94 -12.62 30.43
N LEU A 419 13.79 -12.18 30.93
CA LEU A 419 13.57 -10.85 31.50
C LEU A 419 14.17 -10.65 32.91
N LYS A 420 14.50 -11.72 33.64
CA LYS A 420 15.24 -11.65 34.91
C LYS A 420 16.76 -11.66 34.70
N GLU A 421 17.20 -12.27 33.59
CA GLU A 421 18.60 -12.31 33.20
C GLU A 421 19.03 -10.99 32.53
N ALA A 422 18.12 -10.36 31.78
CA ALA A 422 18.27 -9.05 31.12
C ALA A 422 18.60 -7.92 32.10
#